data_AF-A0A021X9C6-F1
#
_entry.id   AF-A0A021X9C6-F1
#
_cell.length_a   1.000
_cell.length_b   1.000
_cell.length_c   1.000
_cell.angle_alpha   90.00
_cell.angle_beta   90.00
_cell.angle_gamma   90.00
#
_symmetry.space_group_name_H-M   'P 1'
#
loop_
_entity.id
_entity.type
_entity.pdbx_description
1 polymer ?
#
loop_
_entity_poly.entity_id
_entity_poly.type
_entity_poly.pdbx_seq_one_letter_code
_entity_poly.pdbx_strand_id
1 'polypeptide(L)'
;MSDTSNTTQCDCDYFEFGDWVRSRQNPNLTGQVIGERGWGEEYEVRLADGLTKTWWKTIEIEHDPDGSPPAMEDDDTNVVRVDFTKRRELREDTTTGGAA
;
A
#
# COMPACT_ATOMS: atom_id res chain seq x y z
N MET A 1 22.08 30.41 -10.41
CA MET A 1 22.67 29.09 -10.16
C MET A 1 21.52 28.23 -9.68
N SER A 2 20.93 27.45 -10.58
CA SER A 2 19.73 26.65 -10.30
C SER A 2 20.17 25.20 -10.18
N ASP A 3 20.08 24.66 -8.97
CA ASP A 3 20.36 23.25 -8.71
C ASP A 3 19.31 22.40 -9.42
N THR A 4 19.76 21.57 -10.36
CA THR A 4 18.94 20.62 -11.08
C THR A 4 19.05 19.29 -10.36
N SER A 5 18.23 19.07 -9.32
CA SER A 5 18.10 17.76 -8.70
C SER A 5 17.34 16.83 -9.65
N ASN A 6 18.09 16.20 -10.56
CA ASN A 6 17.62 15.10 -11.38
C ASN A 6 17.47 13.85 -10.48
N THR A 7 16.39 13.80 -9.71
CA THR A 7 15.88 12.56 -9.14
C THR A 7 15.32 11.75 -10.29
N THR A 8 16.16 10.93 -10.93
CA THR A 8 15.70 9.79 -11.71
C THR A 8 15.08 8.80 -10.72
N GLN A 9 13.89 9.13 -10.24
CA GLN A 9 12.97 8.20 -9.63
C GLN A 9 12.67 7.21 -10.76
N CYS A 10 13.24 6.01 -10.68
CA CYS A 10 12.63 4.91 -11.40
C CYS A 10 11.23 4.79 -10.80
N ASP A 11 10.24 5.40 -11.44
CA ASP A 11 8.82 5.09 -11.25
C ASP A 11 8.63 3.66 -11.74
N CYS A 12 9.16 2.71 -10.97
CA CYS A 12 8.75 1.35 -11.07
C CYS A 12 7.35 1.30 -10.47
N ASP A 13 6.34 1.41 -11.33
CA ASP A 13 4.95 1.21 -10.94
C ASP A 13 4.82 -0.24 -10.46
N TYR A 14 4.87 -0.44 -9.14
CA TYR A 14 4.57 -1.70 -8.48
C TYR A 14 3.14 -1.64 -7.94
N PHE A 15 2.48 -2.78 -7.90
CA PHE A 15 1.16 -2.92 -7.31
C PHE A 15 1.24 -3.55 -5.92
N GLU A 16 0.45 -3.06 -4.99
CA GLU A 16 0.35 -3.58 -3.63
C GLU A 16 -0.87 -4.50 -3.46
N PHE A 17 -0.84 -5.33 -2.41
CA PHE A 17 -1.99 -6.14 -2.05
C PHE A 17 -3.19 -5.24 -1.73
N GLY A 18 -4.33 -5.50 -2.36
CA GLY A 18 -5.55 -4.72 -2.19
C GLY A 18 -5.75 -3.62 -3.25
N ASP A 19 -4.74 -3.33 -4.07
CA ASP A 19 -4.86 -2.37 -5.16
C ASP A 19 -5.88 -2.83 -6.19
N TRP A 20 -6.69 -1.88 -6.64
CA TRP A 20 -7.56 -2.07 -7.78
C TRP A 20 -6.79 -1.81 -9.06
N VAL A 21 -6.87 -2.78 -9.97
CA VAL A 21 -6.19 -2.77 -11.26
C VAL A 21 -7.17 -3.11 -12.36
N ARG A 22 -6.85 -2.66 -13.57
CA ARG A 22 -7.58 -3.03 -14.78
C ARG A 22 -6.66 -3.48 -15.89
N SER A 23 -7.18 -4.30 -16.79
CA SER A 23 -6.43 -4.72 -17.97
C SER A 23 -6.21 -3.54 -18.92
N ARG A 24 -4.97 -3.36 -19.39
CA ARG A 24 -4.64 -2.39 -20.44
C ARG A 24 -5.27 -2.72 -21.80
N GLN A 25 -5.51 -4.02 -22.06
CA GLN A 25 -6.12 -4.49 -23.32
C GLN A 25 -7.64 -4.38 -23.31
N ASN A 26 -8.27 -4.51 -22.14
CA ASN A 26 -9.71 -4.36 -21.96
C ASN A 26 -10.00 -3.63 -20.63
N PRO A 27 -10.17 -2.30 -20.64
CA PRO A 27 -10.40 -1.52 -19.42
C PRO A 27 -11.66 -1.90 -18.64
N ASN A 28 -12.61 -2.64 -19.23
CA ASN A 28 -13.79 -3.15 -18.52
C ASN A 28 -13.48 -4.37 -17.65
N LEU A 29 -12.29 -4.95 -17.79
CA LEU A 29 -11.85 -6.10 -17.01
C LEU A 29 -11.01 -5.58 -15.84
N THR A 30 -11.67 -5.43 -14.70
CA THR A 30 -11.10 -4.89 -13.46
C THR A 30 -11.04 -5.95 -12.36
N GLY A 31 -10.17 -5.74 -11.38
CA GLY A 31 -10.02 -6.63 -10.24
C GLY A 31 -9.10 -6.07 -9.17
N GLN A 32 -8.95 -6.83 -8.10
CA GLN A 32 -8.12 -6.50 -6.96
C GLN A 32 -6.90 -7.41 -6.88
N VAL A 33 -5.72 -6.84 -6.64
CA VAL A 33 -4.48 -7.57 -6.39
C VAL A 33 -4.59 -8.32 -5.07
N ILE A 34 -4.38 -9.64 -5.11
CA ILE A 34 -4.44 -10.54 -3.94
C ILE A 34 -3.16 -11.37 -3.75
N GLY A 35 -2.14 -11.16 -4.58
CA GLY A 35 -0.87 -11.85 -4.49
C GLY A 35 0.16 -11.33 -5.50
N GLU A 36 1.42 -11.60 -5.24
CA GLU A 36 2.56 -11.25 -6.09
C GLU A 36 3.51 -12.46 -6.19
N ARG A 37 4.15 -12.65 -7.34
CA ARG A 37 5.30 -13.54 -7.48
C ARG A 37 6.31 -13.00 -8.49
N GLY A 38 7.51 -13.57 -8.45
CA GLY A 38 8.55 -13.22 -9.42
C GLY A 38 9.08 -11.81 -9.24
N TRP A 39 9.03 -11.24 -8.03
CA TRP A 39 9.56 -9.91 -7.71
C TRP A 39 8.89 -8.79 -8.55
N GLY A 40 7.57 -8.77 -8.56
CA GLY A 40 6.75 -7.82 -9.32
C GLY A 40 6.56 -8.14 -10.80
N GLU A 41 6.97 -9.32 -11.28
CA GLU A 41 6.70 -9.74 -12.67
C GLU A 41 5.23 -10.08 -12.90
N GLU A 42 4.59 -10.73 -11.92
CA GLU A 42 3.22 -11.22 -12.02
C GLU A 42 2.42 -10.97 -10.73
N TYR A 43 1.16 -10.58 -10.92
CA TYR A 43 0.21 -10.29 -9.86
C TYR A 43 -1.00 -11.20 -9.98
N GLU A 44 -1.43 -11.78 -8.86
CA GLU A 44 -2.68 -12.52 -8.78
C GLU A 44 -3.82 -11.51 -8.59
N VAL A 45 -4.74 -11.46 -9.55
CA VAL A 45 -5.87 -10.53 -9.54
C VAL A 45 -7.17 -11.31 -9.37
N ARG A 46 -7.96 -10.93 -8.37
CA ARG A 46 -9.35 -11.34 -8.20
C ARG A 46 -10.24 -10.41 -8.99
N LEU A 47 -10.91 -10.91 -10.01
CA LEU A 47 -11.78 -10.09 -10.85
C LEU A 47 -13.01 -9.59 -10.09
N ALA A 48 -13.64 -8.54 -10.61
CA ALA A 48 -14.84 -7.93 -10.03
C ALA A 48 -16.05 -8.90 -9.89
N ASP A 49 -16.01 -10.06 -10.53
CA ASP A 49 -16.99 -11.16 -10.31
C ASP A 49 -16.84 -11.85 -8.94
N GLY A 50 -15.76 -11.55 -8.21
CA GLY A 50 -15.46 -12.03 -6.86
C GLY A 50 -14.96 -13.47 -6.76
N LEU A 51 -15.06 -14.26 -7.84
CA LEU A 51 -14.74 -15.69 -7.85
C LEU A 51 -13.53 -16.03 -8.71
N THR A 52 -13.36 -15.31 -9.82
CA THR A 52 -12.28 -15.58 -10.76
C THR A 52 -10.99 -14.98 -10.25
N LYS A 53 -9.95 -15.82 -10.17
CA LYS A 53 -8.58 -15.43 -9.85
C LYS A 53 -7.68 -15.80 -11.00
N THR A 54 -6.83 -14.88 -11.42
CA THR A 54 -5.91 -15.11 -12.52
C THR A 54 -4.60 -14.37 -12.29
N TRP A 55 -3.51 -14.92 -12.82
CA TRP A 55 -2.21 -14.26 -12.83
C TRP A 55 -2.10 -13.38 -14.07
N TRP A 56 -1.71 -12.12 -13.88
CA TRP A 56 -1.43 -11.17 -14.94
C TRP A 56 0.01 -10.66 -14.80
N LYS A 57 0.64 -10.36 -15.93
CA LYS A 57 1.97 -9.71 -15.92
C LYS A 57 1.80 -8.23 -15.61
N THR A 58 2.79 -7.65 -14.96
CA THR A 58 2.83 -6.20 -14.67
C THR A 58 2.52 -5.33 -15.91
N ILE A 59 3.02 -5.72 -17.09
CA ILE A 59 2.78 -5.00 -18.36
C ILE A 59 1.32 -5.06 -18.86
N GLU A 60 0.51 -6.00 -18.36
CA GLU A 60 -0.87 -6.21 -18.78
C GLU A 60 -1.86 -5.35 -17.99
N ILE A 61 -1.41 -4.71 -16.90
CA ILE A 61 -2.24 -4.00 -15.94
C ILE A 61 -1.82 -2.55 -15.72
N GLU A 62 -2.78 -1.78 -15.20
CA GLU A 62 -2.60 -0.44 -14.67
C GLU A 62 -3.53 -0.25 -13.48
N HIS A 63 -3.25 0.72 -12.60
CA HIS A 63 -4.16 1.08 -11.51
C HIS A 63 -5.51 1.49 -12.10
N ASP A 64 -6.58 0.95 -11.52
CA ASP A 64 -7.93 1.36 -11.90
C ASP A 64 -8.20 2.75 -11.30
N PRO A 65 -8.38 3.81 -12.10
CA PRO A 65 -8.63 5.16 -11.58
C PRO A 65 -9.97 5.24 -10.82
N ASP A 66 -10.91 4.33 -11.11
CA ASP A 66 -12.21 4.26 -10.44
C ASP A 66 -12.15 3.32 -9.21
N GLY A 67 -11.09 2.52 -9.11
CA GLY A 67 -10.82 1.62 -8.01
C GLY A 67 -10.27 2.36 -6.81
N SER A 68 -11.15 2.79 -5.91
CA SER A 68 -10.71 3.39 -4.65
C SER A 68 -9.99 2.33 -3.81
N PRO A 69 -8.71 2.52 -3.41
CA PRO A 69 -8.15 1.70 -2.36
C PRO A 69 -9.05 1.87 -1.12
N PRO A 70 -9.27 0.81 -0.32
CA PRO A 70 -9.93 1.00 0.97
C PRO A 70 -9.11 2.06 1.71
N ALA A 71 -9.77 3.16 2.09
CA ALA A 71 -9.11 4.14 2.93
C ALA A 71 -8.62 3.39 4.17
N MET A 72 -7.31 3.39 4.41
CA MET A 72 -6.82 3.17 5.76
C MET A 72 -7.50 4.23 6.61
N GLU A 73 -8.39 3.83 7.51
CA GLU A 73 -8.82 4.75 8.55
C GLU A 73 -7.55 5.16 9.30
N ASP A 74 -7.28 6.47 9.35
CA ASP A 74 -6.30 7.04 10.27
C ASP A 74 -6.79 6.75 11.69
N ASP A 75 -6.54 5.53 12.17
CA ASP A 75 -6.87 5.12 13.52
C ASP A 75 -5.81 5.69 14.48
N ASP A 76 -5.94 6.97 14.75
CA ASP A 76 -5.15 7.68 15.75
C ASP A 76 -5.37 7.15 17.18
N THR A 77 -6.34 6.25 17.42
CA THR A 77 -6.63 5.74 18.76
C THR A 77 -5.60 4.74 19.27
N ASN A 78 -4.83 4.11 18.37
CA ASN A 78 -3.74 3.19 18.75
C ASN A 78 -2.38 3.89 18.95
N VAL A 79 -2.27 5.18 18.60
CA VAL A 79 -1.01 5.93 18.66
C VAL A 79 -0.87 6.62 20.02
N VAL A 80 0.10 6.17 20.82
CA VAL A 80 0.49 6.90 22.03
C VAL A 80 1.30 8.14 21.62
N ARG A 81 0.66 9.32 21.62
CA ARG A 81 1.32 10.61 21.38
C ARG A 81 2.20 10.98 22.58
N VAL A 82 3.50 10.71 22.48
CA VAL A 82 4.49 11.09 23.51
C VAL A 82 4.92 12.53 23.29
N ASP A 83 4.69 13.38 24.30
CA ASP A 83 5.21 14.75 24.33
C ASP A 83 6.63 14.76 24.90
N PHE A 84 7.63 14.96 24.03
CA PHE A 84 9.06 14.95 24.39
C PHE A 84 9.52 16.21 25.16
N THR A 85 8.67 17.23 25.29
CA THR A 85 9.00 18.44 26.08
C THR A 85 8.64 18.31 27.55
N LYS A 86 7.82 17.31 27.90
CA LYS A 86 7.43 17.01 29.27
C LYS A 86 8.36 15.95 29.86
N ARG A 87 9.17 16.33 30.85
CA ARG A 87 9.89 15.35 31.69
C ARG A 87 8.86 14.52 32.44
N ARG A 88 8.82 13.22 32.15
CA ARG A 88 8.06 12.25 32.93
C ARG A 88 8.99 11.63 33.96
N GLU A 89 8.72 11.88 35.23
CA GLU A 89 9.43 11.25 36.34
C GLU A 89 8.92 9.80 36.46
N LEU A 90 9.78 8.82 36.20
CA LEU A 90 9.46 7.40 36.38
C LEU A 90 9.48 7.10 37.88
N ARG A 91 8.31 6.88 38.46
CA ARG A 91 8.14 6.43 39.85
C ARG A 91 7.94 4.92 39.88
N GLU A 92 8.18 4.29 41.03
CA GLU A 92 8.08 2.82 41.18
C GLU A 92 6.68 2.26 40.80
N ASP A 93 5.63 3.09 40.89
CA ASP A 93 4.26 2.76 40.51
C ASP A 93 3.93 3.05 39.03
N THR A 94 4.89 3.53 38.25
CA THR A 94 4.68 3.89 36.84
C THR A 94 4.69 2.64 35.97
N THR A 95 3.52 2.21 35.50
CA THR A 95 3.41 1.12 34.52
C THR A 95 4.14 1.47 33.22
N THR A 96 5.21 0.74 32.93
CA THR A 96 5.96 0.81 31.66
C THR A 96 5.53 -0.36 30.77
N GLY A 97 4.90 -0.06 29.63
CA GLY A 97 4.66 -1.06 28.59
C GLY A 97 5.96 -1.28 27.81
N GLY A 98 6.65 -2.38 28.08
CA GLY A 98 7.78 -2.79 27.25
C GLY A 98 7.27 -3.28 25.89
N ALA A 99 7.87 -2.78 24.81
CA ALA A 99 7.69 -3.38 23.49
C ALA A 99 8.50 -4.69 23.43
N ALA A 100 7.83 -5.79 23.10
CA ALA A 100 8.43 -7.07 22.78
C ALA A 100 8.29 -7.34 21.28
#